data_AF-A0A944UIP0-F1
#
_entry.id   AF-A0A944UIP0-F1
#
_cell.length_a   1.000
_cell.length_b   1.000
_cell.length_c   1.000
_cell.angle_alpha   90.00
_cell.angle_beta   90.00
_cell.angle_gamma   90.00
#
_symmetry.space_group_name_H-M   'P 1'
#
loop_
_entity.id
_entity.type
_entity.pdbx_description
1 polymer ?
#
loop_
_entity_poly.entity_id
_entity_poly.type
_entity_poly.pdbx_seq_one_letter_code
_entity_poly.pdbx_strand_id
1 'polypeptide(L)'
;MPVKSKHLILSLFFTLSGFLFGSSKEEILKKGKSLYNGAGSCVACHMPDGKGQKGTIPPLFGSDWLKGGSDRSIAISLRGLAGPIKVNGKKYYSAMPPQLLFDDQKLAYILSYVNNEWGNKEPIVTEEQVAQARKSLPPSVFTPQTLLQKFPFDKKYNRKNGTFTPTFDDMISNITKPIIYRTFMPGSSPSAFAVALPGNHYFCWDAGECRLRYVWTKGGFIRGNQNHWSSNGKPVAEFNGIPYYRPRTSKLKDESFEELSKTNRNAPIYDTSEATNFPINIDGNTENPTFLGYRLINGFPKFRYSVGNHKITELIEMNPENSGIQRTFTISPPAKTTLNLTPSSLASITTDRGILTPKGLLTLTPKESVQFSVFIKPREKSN
;
A
#
# COMPACT_ATOMS: atom_id res chain seq x y z
N MET A 1 -58.99 -81.50 2.12
CA MET A 1 -58.49 -81.05 0.80
C MET A 1 -58.20 -79.55 0.86
N PRO A 2 -57.20 -79.03 0.13
CA PRO A 2 -55.99 -78.38 0.67
C PRO A 2 -56.14 -76.93 1.13
N VAL A 3 -55.36 -76.55 2.14
CA VAL A 3 -55.11 -75.16 2.59
C VAL A 3 -54.06 -74.54 1.67
N LYS A 4 -54.42 -73.46 0.96
CA LYS A 4 -53.50 -72.70 0.10
C LYS A 4 -52.64 -71.75 0.94
N SER A 5 -51.33 -71.98 0.91
CA SER A 5 -50.28 -71.05 1.32
C SER A 5 -50.33 -69.76 0.48
N LYS A 6 -50.32 -68.60 1.14
CA LYS A 6 -49.92 -67.32 0.53
C LYS A 6 -48.72 -66.79 1.30
N HIS A 7 -47.55 -66.80 0.67
CA HIS A 7 -46.37 -66.11 1.15
C HIS A 7 -46.58 -64.60 1.04
N LEU A 8 -46.53 -63.90 2.17
CA LEU A 8 -46.47 -62.44 2.23
C LEU A 8 -45.00 -62.04 2.36
N ILE A 9 -44.42 -61.51 1.28
CA ILE A 9 -43.07 -60.92 1.28
C ILE A 9 -43.17 -59.57 1.98
N LEU A 10 -42.57 -59.48 3.17
CA LEU A 10 -42.44 -58.24 3.93
C LEU A 10 -41.21 -57.48 3.43
N SER A 11 -41.41 -56.55 2.49
CA SER A 11 -40.36 -55.63 2.05
C SER A 11 -40.09 -54.58 3.13
N LEU A 12 -38.95 -54.72 3.81
CA LEU A 12 -38.45 -53.78 4.81
C LEU A 12 -37.89 -52.54 4.07
N PHE A 13 -38.66 -51.45 4.00
CA PHE A 13 -38.14 -50.15 3.56
C PHE A 13 -37.32 -49.53 4.70
N PHE A 14 -36.00 -49.67 4.64
CA PHE A 14 -35.07 -48.89 5.45
C PHE A 14 -35.02 -47.46 4.87
N THR A 15 -35.74 -46.53 5.48
CA THR A 15 -35.59 -45.10 5.19
C THR A 15 -34.28 -44.61 5.81
N LEU A 16 -33.22 -44.64 5.01
CA LEU A 16 -31.95 -44.01 5.33
C LEU A 16 -32.16 -42.49 5.32
N SER A 17 -32.47 -41.91 6.48
CA SER A 17 -32.48 -40.45 6.66
C SER A 17 -31.04 -39.95 6.61
N GLY A 18 -30.65 -39.39 5.47
CA GLY A 18 -29.35 -38.76 5.29
C GLY A 18 -29.23 -37.53 6.17
N PHE A 19 -28.45 -37.61 7.24
CA PHE A 19 -27.92 -36.43 7.92
C PHE A 19 -26.99 -35.70 6.93
N LEU A 20 -27.43 -34.53 6.45
CA LEU A 20 -26.57 -33.59 5.74
C LEU A 20 -25.52 -33.08 6.74
N PHE A 21 -24.30 -33.61 6.67
CA PHE A 21 -23.16 -33.15 7.46
C PHE A 21 -22.66 -31.79 6.95
N GLY A 22 -23.33 -30.71 7.32
CA GLY A 22 -22.74 -29.38 7.27
C GLY A 22 -21.76 -29.19 8.44
N SER A 23 -20.58 -28.60 8.20
CA SER A 23 -19.67 -28.21 9.29
C SER A 23 -20.39 -27.30 10.29
N SER A 24 -20.16 -27.53 11.58
CA SER A 24 -20.72 -26.67 12.63
C SER A 24 -20.18 -25.24 12.51
N LYS A 25 -20.95 -24.25 12.98
CA LYS A 25 -20.50 -22.85 13.03
C LYS A 25 -19.13 -22.71 13.70
N GLU A 26 -18.91 -23.39 14.81
CA GLU A 26 -17.65 -23.36 15.55
C GLU A 26 -16.48 -23.88 14.72
N GLU A 27 -16.67 -24.99 13.99
CA GLU A 27 -15.65 -25.54 13.11
C GLU A 27 -15.29 -24.58 11.97
N ILE A 28 -16.30 -23.92 11.38
CA ILE A 28 -16.12 -22.90 10.34
C ILE A 28 -15.29 -21.73 10.88
N LEU A 29 -15.63 -21.19 12.06
CA LEU A 29 -14.88 -20.09 12.66
C LEU A 29 -13.45 -20.49 13.02
N LYS A 30 -13.23 -21.73 13.49
CA LYS A 30 -11.89 -22.26 13.80
C LYS A 30 -11.01 -22.35 12.54
N LYS A 31 -11.56 -22.88 11.44
CA LYS A 31 -10.86 -22.92 10.13
C LYS A 31 -10.57 -21.49 9.63
N GLY A 32 -11.57 -20.61 9.70
CA GLY A 32 -11.44 -19.20 9.34
C GLY A 32 -10.34 -18.48 10.12
N LYS A 33 -10.28 -18.69 11.44
CA LYS A 33 -9.22 -18.14 12.31
C LYS A 33 -7.83 -18.62 11.90
N SER A 34 -7.68 -19.91 11.61
CA SER A 34 -6.39 -20.45 11.17
C SER A 34 -5.93 -19.82 9.85
N LEU A 35 -6.85 -19.69 8.88
CA LEU A 35 -6.57 -19.09 7.58
C LEU A 35 -6.29 -17.59 7.68
N TYR A 36 -7.03 -16.86 8.52
CA TYR A 36 -6.80 -15.44 8.82
C TYR A 36 -5.38 -15.19 9.34
N ASN A 37 -4.92 -16.07 10.25
CA ASN A 37 -3.59 -15.98 10.89
C ASN A 37 -2.45 -16.57 10.03
N GLY A 38 -2.74 -17.08 8.83
CA GLY A 38 -1.74 -17.61 7.92
C GLY A 38 -0.72 -16.56 7.46
N ALA A 39 0.50 -17.01 7.14
CA ALA A 39 1.54 -16.14 6.60
C ALA A 39 1.09 -15.52 5.26
N GLY A 40 1.17 -14.19 5.15
CA GLY A 40 0.72 -13.47 3.95
C GLY A 40 -0.80 -13.35 3.80
N SER A 41 -1.57 -13.73 4.84
CA SER A 41 -3.03 -13.59 4.89
C SER A 41 -3.45 -12.24 5.51
N CYS A 42 -4.70 -12.15 5.95
CA CYS A 42 -5.34 -10.96 6.50
C CYS A 42 -4.62 -10.39 7.74
N VAL A 43 -4.05 -11.25 8.58
CA VAL A 43 -3.36 -10.86 9.82
C VAL A 43 -2.16 -9.94 9.58
N ALA A 44 -1.50 -10.05 8.42
CA ALA A 44 -0.31 -9.27 8.08
C ALA A 44 -0.57 -7.76 8.08
N CYS A 45 -1.81 -7.36 7.76
CA CYS A 45 -2.25 -5.98 7.75
C CYS A 45 -3.22 -5.66 8.90
N HIS A 46 -4.23 -6.51 9.12
CA HIS A 46 -5.32 -6.23 10.06
C HIS A 46 -5.03 -6.61 11.52
N MET A 47 -3.88 -7.24 11.78
CA MET A 47 -3.37 -7.63 13.11
C MET A 47 -4.18 -8.75 13.78
N PRO A 48 -3.59 -9.54 14.71
CA PRO A 48 -4.29 -10.64 15.36
C PRO A 48 -5.55 -10.25 16.14
N ASP A 49 -5.62 -9.00 16.61
CA ASP A 49 -6.76 -8.45 17.33
C ASP A 49 -7.75 -7.68 16.45
N GLY A 50 -7.55 -7.70 15.12
CA GLY A 50 -8.42 -7.06 14.15
C GLY A 50 -8.42 -5.52 14.21
N LYS A 51 -7.55 -4.88 15.00
CA LYS A 51 -7.54 -3.41 15.13
C LYS A 51 -6.81 -2.70 13.99
N GLY A 52 -6.11 -3.45 13.13
CA GLY A 52 -5.30 -2.89 12.07
C GLY A 52 -4.18 -2.00 12.58
N GLN A 53 -3.79 -1.02 11.77
CA GLN A 53 -2.74 -0.06 12.07
C GLN A 53 -3.35 1.34 12.04
N LYS A 54 -3.28 2.05 13.16
CA LYS A 54 -3.88 3.39 13.31
C LYS A 54 -3.39 4.32 12.19
N GLY A 55 -4.33 4.81 11.38
CA GLY A 55 -4.09 5.76 10.29
C GLY A 55 -3.76 5.14 8.93
N THR A 56 -3.41 3.85 8.85
CA THR A 56 -2.97 3.20 7.60
C THR A 56 -3.80 1.98 7.22
N ILE A 57 -4.14 1.10 8.18
CA ILE A 57 -4.95 -0.09 7.93
C ILE A 57 -6.23 -0.03 8.78
N PRO A 58 -7.42 -0.08 8.17
CA PRO A 58 -8.68 0.01 8.91
C PRO A 58 -8.89 -1.18 9.85
N PRO A 59 -9.56 -0.98 11.00
CA PRO A 59 -9.94 -2.06 11.88
C PRO A 59 -11.04 -2.91 11.27
N LEU A 60 -10.95 -4.22 11.48
CA LEU A 60 -12.06 -5.17 11.37
C LEU A 60 -12.84 -5.23 12.68
N PHE A 61 -12.19 -4.91 13.80
CA PHE A 61 -12.81 -4.83 15.12
C PHE A 61 -13.99 -3.85 15.13
N GLY A 62 -15.21 -4.38 15.35
CA GLY A 62 -16.45 -3.61 15.40
C GLY A 62 -16.69 -2.73 14.18
N SER A 63 -16.24 -3.16 13.00
CA SER A 63 -16.24 -2.34 11.78
C SER A 63 -17.65 -2.15 11.22
N ASP A 64 -18.07 -0.90 11.04
CA ASP A 64 -19.30 -0.54 10.32
C ASP A 64 -19.34 -1.01 8.85
N TRP A 65 -18.18 -1.25 8.23
CA TRP A 65 -18.07 -1.81 6.87
C TRP A 65 -18.45 -3.29 6.78
N LEU A 66 -18.43 -4.00 7.90
CA LEU A 66 -18.81 -5.41 7.97
C LEU A 66 -20.30 -5.59 8.30
N LYS A 67 -21.03 -4.51 8.63
CA LYS A 67 -22.43 -4.59 9.05
C LYS A 67 -23.40 -4.76 7.88
N GLY A 68 -24.51 -5.46 8.12
CA GLY A 68 -25.64 -5.51 7.19
C GLY A 68 -25.46 -6.50 6.05
N GLY A 69 -24.79 -7.61 6.32
CA GLY A 69 -24.53 -8.69 5.38
C GLY A 69 -23.09 -8.74 4.86
N SER A 70 -22.77 -9.86 4.22
CA SER A 70 -21.39 -10.21 3.85
C SER A 70 -20.98 -9.73 2.45
N ASP A 71 -21.92 -9.26 1.62
CA ASP A 71 -21.67 -8.90 0.22
C ASP A 71 -20.52 -7.90 0.04
N ARG A 72 -20.44 -6.89 0.91
CA ARG A 72 -19.34 -5.92 0.91
C ARG A 72 -18.00 -6.57 1.21
N SER A 73 -17.92 -7.36 2.29
CA SER A 73 -16.69 -8.04 2.70
C SER A 73 -16.20 -9.04 1.63
N ILE A 74 -17.14 -9.72 0.96
CA ILE A 74 -16.87 -10.62 -0.17
C ILE A 74 -16.32 -9.82 -1.35
N ALA A 75 -17.00 -8.75 -1.76
CA ALA A 75 -16.59 -7.93 -2.89
C ALA A 75 -15.21 -7.27 -2.67
N ILE A 76 -14.98 -6.70 -1.49
CA ILE A 76 -13.69 -6.11 -1.09
C ILE A 76 -12.59 -7.18 -1.13
N SER A 77 -12.84 -8.40 -0.63
CA SER A 77 -11.82 -9.43 -0.63
C SER A 77 -11.52 -9.97 -2.03
N LEU A 78 -12.53 -10.11 -2.87
CA LEU A 78 -12.38 -10.66 -4.22
C LEU A 78 -11.80 -9.68 -5.24
N ARG A 79 -12.01 -8.37 -5.06
CA ARG A 79 -11.65 -7.32 -6.02
C ARG A 79 -10.77 -6.22 -5.45
N GLY A 80 -10.57 -6.20 -4.15
CA GLY A 80 -9.89 -5.11 -3.47
C GLY A 80 -10.79 -3.88 -3.30
N LEU A 81 -10.29 -2.95 -2.51
CA LEU A 81 -10.91 -1.65 -2.28
C LEU A 81 -9.82 -0.59 -2.22
N ALA A 82 -9.93 0.44 -3.05
CA ALA A 82 -8.98 1.52 -3.09
C ALA A 82 -9.67 2.87 -3.02
N GLY A 83 -9.23 3.69 -2.06
CA GLY A 83 -9.71 5.06 -1.91
C GLY A 83 -10.09 5.43 -0.48
N PRO A 84 -10.45 6.70 -0.26
CA PRO A 84 -10.76 7.25 1.05
C PRO A 84 -12.05 6.66 1.63
N ILE A 85 -11.92 6.03 2.80
CA ILE A 85 -13.05 5.49 3.57
C ILE A 85 -13.05 5.99 5.01
N LYS A 86 -14.23 6.12 5.59
CA LYS A 86 -14.41 6.23 7.04
C LYS A 86 -14.82 4.88 7.60
N VAL A 87 -14.01 4.34 8.50
CA VAL A 87 -14.35 3.15 9.29
C VAL A 87 -14.49 3.58 10.74
N ASN A 88 -15.68 3.39 11.31
CA ASN A 88 -16.02 3.84 12.66
C ASN A 88 -15.71 5.33 12.89
N GLY A 89 -16.08 6.17 11.90
CA GLY A 89 -15.85 7.61 11.91
C GLY A 89 -14.40 8.06 11.67
N LYS A 90 -13.43 7.15 11.64
CA LYS A 90 -12.01 7.46 11.40
C LYS A 90 -11.66 7.31 9.93
N LYS A 91 -10.86 8.24 9.41
CA LYS A 91 -10.44 8.28 8.00
C LYS A 91 -9.30 7.30 7.76
N TYR A 92 -9.36 6.58 6.64
CA TYR A 92 -8.30 5.72 6.14
C TYR A 92 -8.07 5.99 4.66
N TYR A 93 -6.79 6.01 4.29
CA TYR A 93 -6.30 6.23 2.94
C TYR A 93 -5.42 5.04 2.58
N SER A 94 -6.04 4.01 2.03
CA SER A 94 -5.33 2.77 1.75
C SER A 94 -5.96 2.04 0.56
N ALA A 95 -5.19 1.10 0.02
CA ALA A 95 -5.66 0.15 -0.96
C ALA A 95 -5.50 -1.25 -0.38
N MET A 96 -6.59 -1.99 -0.29
CA MET A 96 -6.56 -3.42 -0.04
C MET A 96 -6.51 -4.13 -1.39
N PRO A 97 -5.43 -4.85 -1.73
CA PRO A 97 -5.38 -5.61 -2.97
C PRO A 97 -6.38 -6.79 -2.94
N PRO A 98 -6.83 -7.27 -4.12
CA PRO A 98 -7.65 -8.48 -4.21
C PRO A 98 -6.91 -9.70 -3.63
N GLN A 99 -7.62 -10.53 -2.88
CA GLN A 99 -7.08 -11.72 -2.23
C GLN A 99 -7.19 -12.94 -3.15
N LEU A 100 -6.38 -12.93 -4.21
CA LEU A 100 -6.43 -13.94 -5.29
C LEU A 100 -5.92 -15.32 -4.88
N LEU A 101 -5.24 -15.42 -3.74
CA LEU A 101 -4.64 -16.67 -3.25
C LEU A 101 -5.64 -17.64 -2.62
N PHE A 102 -6.86 -17.17 -2.33
CA PHE A 102 -7.89 -17.99 -1.69
C PHE A 102 -8.96 -18.42 -2.70
N ASP A 103 -9.22 -19.72 -2.72
CA ASP A 103 -10.41 -20.30 -3.32
C ASP A 103 -11.68 -19.86 -2.56
N ASP A 104 -12.84 -20.19 -3.12
CA ASP A 104 -14.14 -19.73 -2.62
C ASP A 104 -14.43 -20.24 -1.21
N GLN A 105 -14.09 -21.49 -0.92
CA GLN A 105 -14.31 -22.11 0.37
C GLN A 105 -13.42 -21.50 1.46
N LYS A 106 -12.12 -21.35 1.20
CA LYS A 106 -11.19 -20.72 2.15
C LYS A 106 -11.58 -19.29 2.44
N LEU A 107 -11.98 -18.54 1.40
CA LEU A 107 -12.41 -17.16 1.60
C LEU A 107 -13.72 -17.07 2.39
N ALA A 108 -14.66 -18.00 2.16
CA ALA A 108 -15.89 -18.10 2.95
C ALA A 108 -15.59 -18.37 4.44
N TYR A 109 -14.65 -19.25 4.76
CA TYR A 109 -14.20 -19.48 6.13
C TYR A 109 -13.58 -18.23 6.77
N ILE A 110 -12.65 -17.56 6.07
CA ILE A 110 -11.99 -16.33 6.55
C ILE A 110 -13.04 -15.26 6.86
N LEU A 111 -13.95 -15.00 5.93
CA LEU A 111 -14.98 -13.96 6.07
C LEU A 111 -16.00 -14.30 7.15
N SER A 112 -16.35 -15.58 7.31
CA SER A 112 -17.20 -16.02 8.42
C SER A 112 -16.57 -15.73 9.77
N TYR A 113 -15.26 -15.98 9.92
CA TYR A 113 -14.50 -15.62 11.12
C TYR A 113 -14.48 -14.10 11.34
N VAL A 114 -14.03 -13.32 10.35
CA VAL A 114 -13.96 -11.85 10.45
C VAL A 114 -15.30 -11.23 10.81
N ASN A 115 -16.39 -11.74 10.24
CA ASN A 115 -17.73 -11.21 10.45
C ASN A 115 -18.39 -11.67 11.77
N ASN A 116 -17.76 -12.58 12.52
CA ASN A 116 -18.25 -13.09 13.81
C ASN A 116 -17.27 -12.87 14.98
N GLU A 117 -16.09 -12.30 14.72
CA GLU A 117 -15.09 -11.99 15.74
C GLU A 117 -15.14 -10.49 16.13
N TRP A 118 -14.53 -10.13 17.26
CA TRP A 118 -14.33 -8.72 17.66
C TRP A 118 -15.61 -7.88 17.75
N GLY A 119 -16.70 -8.51 18.17
CA GLY A 119 -18.01 -7.89 18.31
C GLY A 119 -18.81 -7.76 17.01
N ASN A 120 -18.28 -8.26 15.89
CA ASN A 120 -19.04 -8.39 14.65
C ASN A 120 -20.06 -9.54 14.78
N LYS A 121 -21.24 -9.38 14.17
CA LYS A 121 -22.34 -10.35 14.26
C LYS A 121 -23.11 -10.42 12.95
N GLU A 122 -22.56 -11.12 11.98
CA GLU A 122 -23.23 -11.35 10.69
C GLU A 122 -23.44 -12.84 10.40
N PRO A 123 -24.33 -13.18 9.44
CA PRO A 123 -24.48 -14.55 8.96
C PRO A 123 -23.16 -15.16 8.47
N ILE A 124 -23.08 -16.49 8.56
CA ILE A 124 -21.98 -17.27 8.00
C ILE A 124 -21.95 -17.10 6.48
N VAL A 125 -20.76 -16.93 5.94
CA VAL A 125 -20.52 -16.83 4.50
C VAL A 125 -20.39 -18.24 3.93
N THR A 126 -21.14 -18.54 2.88
CA THR A 126 -21.06 -19.83 2.19
C THR A 126 -20.11 -19.76 0.99
N GLU A 127 -19.61 -20.91 0.58
CA GLU A 127 -18.77 -21.05 -0.61
C GLU A 127 -19.51 -20.57 -1.87
N GLU A 128 -20.80 -20.90 -2.00
CA GLU A 128 -21.64 -20.52 -3.12
C GLU A 128 -21.80 -19.01 -3.24
N GLN A 129 -21.93 -18.30 -2.11
CA GLN A 129 -21.98 -16.83 -2.11
C GLN A 129 -20.70 -16.23 -2.69
N VAL A 130 -19.53 -16.77 -2.29
CA VAL A 130 -18.24 -16.30 -2.80
C VAL A 130 -18.08 -16.65 -4.28
N ALA A 131 -18.42 -17.87 -4.68
CA ALA A 131 -18.34 -18.31 -6.07
C ALA A 131 -19.23 -17.47 -6.99
N GLN A 132 -20.46 -17.19 -6.57
CA GLN A 132 -21.40 -16.37 -7.32
C GLN A 132 -20.92 -14.92 -7.42
N ALA A 133 -20.40 -14.35 -6.33
CA ALA A 133 -19.78 -13.03 -6.34
C ALA A 133 -18.56 -13.00 -7.27
N ARG A 134 -17.71 -14.02 -7.25
CA ARG A 134 -16.52 -14.10 -8.11
C ARG A 134 -16.87 -14.13 -9.59
N LYS A 135 -17.98 -14.77 -9.98
CA LYS A 135 -18.47 -14.77 -11.37
C LYS A 135 -19.11 -13.45 -11.78
N SER A 136 -19.87 -12.82 -10.88
CA SER A 136 -20.73 -11.67 -11.20
C SER A 136 -20.07 -10.30 -11.00
N LEU A 137 -19.02 -10.21 -10.19
CA LEU A 137 -18.33 -8.94 -9.92
C LEU A 137 -17.34 -8.60 -11.04
N PRO A 138 -17.28 -7.32 -11.46
CA PRO A 138 -16.30 -6.87 -12.45
C PRO A 138 -14.88 -7.14 -11.94
N PRO A 139 -13.91 -7.41 -12.83
CA PRO A 139 -12.54 -7.71 -12.43
C PRO A 139 -11.78 -6.49 -11.88
N SER A 140 -12.32 -5.28 -12.04
CA SER A 140 -11.71 -4.03 -11.58
C SER A 140 -11.77 -3.88 -10.06
N VAL A 141 -10.76 -3.20 -9.51
CA VAL A 141 -10.74 -2.80 -8.10
C VAL A 141 -11.89 -1.83 -7.80
N PHE A 142 -12.57 -2.03 -6.68
CA PHE A 142 -13.63 -1.13 -6.26
C PHE A 142 -13.08 0.18 -5.72
N THR A 143 -13.81 1.27 -5.99
CA THR A 143 -13.73 2.49 -5.21
C THR A 143 -14.82 2.46 -4.14
N PRO A 144 -14.70 3.23 -3.06
CA PRO A 144 -15.78 3.34 -2.08
C PRO A 144 -17.12 3.72 -2.72
N GLN A 145 -17.10 4.56 -3.76
CA GLN A 145 -18.29 5.04 -4.47
C GLN A 145 -18.93 3.91 -5.27
N THR A 146 -18.16 3.22 -6.10
CA THR A 146 -18.69 2.12 -6.93
C THR A 146 -19.12 0.94 -6.08
N LEU A 147 -18.42 0.67 -4.97
CA LEU A 147 -18.81 -0.37 -4.03
C LEU A 147 -20.11 -0.03 -3.31
N LEU A 148 -20.26 1.18 -2.76
CA LEU A 148 -21.45 1.57 -2.01
C LEU A 148 -22.66 1.85 -2.89
N GLN A 149 -22.46 2.15 -4.18
CA GLN A 149 -23.54 2.17 -5.14
C GLN A 149 -24.15 0.76 -5.32
N LYS A 150 -23.30 -0.28 -5.37
CA LYS A 150 -23.75 -1.67 -5.51
C LYS A 150 -24.21 -2.29 -4.18
N PHE A 151 -23.53 -1.94 -3.09
CA PHE A 151 -23.72 -2.49 -1.76
C PHE A 151 -23.76 -1.35 -0.72
N PRO A 152 -24.88 -0.62 -0.61
CA PRO A 152 -24.99 0.51 0.30
C PRO A 152 -24.95 0.07 1.77
N PHE A 153 -24.58 0.99 2.67
CA PHE A 153 -24.80 0.77 4.10
C PHE A 153 -26.29 0.66 4.39
N ASP A 154 -26.65 -0.23 5.33
CA ASP A 154 -28.01 -0.25 5.86
C ASP A 154 -28.34 1.11 6.50
N LYS A 155 -29.51 1.65 6.14
CA LYS A 155 -30.03 2.96 6.56
C LYS A 155 -30.06 3.13 8.10
N LYS A 156 -30.11 2.03 8.85
CA LYS A 156 -30.07 2.02 10.33
C LYS A 156 -28.69 2.38 10.90
N TYR A 157 -27.62 2.22 10.12
CA TYR A 157 -26.26 2.56 10.53
C TYR A 157 -25.85 3.88 9.87
N ASN A 158 -25.53 4.85 10.71
CA ASN A 158 -25.31 6.27 10.42
C ASN A 158 -24.65 6.56 9.05
N ARG A 159 -25.31 7.39 8.22
CA ARG A 159 -24.86 7.85 6.88
C ARG A 159 -23.49 8.55 6.87
N LYS A 160 -22.94 8.92 8.03
CA LYS A 160 -21.62 9.56 8.17
C LYS A 160 -20.44 8.60 8.05
N ASN A 161 -20.70 7.29 8.05
CA ASN A 161 -19.72 6.24 7.86
C ASN A 161 -19.78 5.79 6.40
N GLY A 162 -18.76 6.10 5.62
CA GLY A 162 -18.75 5.82 4.18
C GLY A 162 -17.59 6.47 3.45
N THR A 163 -17.79 6.76 2.17
CA THR A 163 -16.81 7.50 1.37
C THR A 163 -16.69 8.91 1.94
N PHE A 164 -15.51 9.50 1.80
CA PHE A 164 -15.37 10.93 1.97
C PHE A 164 -14.52 11.45 0.83
N THR A 165 -14.82 12.67 0.38
CA THR A 165 -13.92 13.40 -0.49
C THR A 165 -12.86 14.01 0.42
N PRO A 166 -11.58 13.63 0.28
CA PRO A 166 -10.52 14.26 1.03
C PRO A 166 -10.50 15.74 0.67
N THR A 167 -10.61 16.61 1.67
CA THR A 167 -10.22 18.00 1.52
C THR A 167 -8.73 18.15 1.78
N PHE A 168 -8.17 19.30 1.44
CA PHE A 168 -6.78 19.62 1.75
C PHE A 168 -6.49 19.45 3.26
N ASP A 169 -7.39 19.95 4.11
CA ASP A 169 -7.30 19.88 5.58
C ASP A 169 -7.41 18.45 6.14
N ASP A 170 -8.08 17.57 5.40
CA ASP A 170 -8.31 16.18 5.80
C ASP A 170 -7.10 15.28 5.58
N MET A 171 -6.26 15.62 4.60
CA MET A 171 -5.14 14.75 4.27
C MET A 171 -4.07 14.85 5.34
N ILE A 172 -3.68 16.05 5.79
CA ILE A 172 -2.62 16.22 6.80
C ILE A 172 -2.78 17.57 7.48
N SER A 173 -3.27 17.58 8.73
CA SER A 173 -3.11 18.75 9.61
C SER A 173 -2.01 18.56 10.66
N ASN A 174 -1.53 17.33 10.88
CA ASN A 174 -0.36 17.04 11.73
C ASN A 174 0.20 15.63 11.41
N ILE A 175 1.12 15.51 10.45
CA ILE A 175 1.97 14.30 10.39
C ILE A 175 2.83 14.33 11.64
N THR A 176 2.47 13.51 12.62
CA THR A 176 3.27 13.32 13.84
C THR A 176 4.20 12.11 13.72
N LYS A 177 3.94 11.24 12.72
CA LYS A 177 4.73 10.04 12.44
C LYS A 177 4.83 9.83 10.93
N PRO A 178 5.94 9.27 10.42
CA PRO A 178 6.07 9.01 9.00
C PRO A 178 4.94 8.12 8.45
N ILE A 179 4.44 8.46 7.27
CA ILE A 179 3.45 7.67 6.52
C ILE A 179 4.13 7.17 5.26
N ILE A 180 4.18 5.86 5.07
CA ILE A 180 4.74 5.23 3.86
C ILE A 180 3.56 4.72 3.03
N TYR A 181 3.54 5.09 1.76
CA TYR A 181 2.45 4.74 0.85
C TYR A 181 3.01 4.25 -0.49
N ARG A 182 2.87 2.96 -0.77
CA ARG A 182 3.20 2.41 -2.09
C ARG A 182 2.17 2.91 -3.08
N THR A 183 2.59 3.55 -4.17
CA THR A 183 1.68 4.05 -5.21
C THR A 183 2.39 4.34 -6.52
N PHE A 184 1.61 4.50 -7.60
CA PHE A 184 2.10 4.96 -8.88
C PHE A 184 2.38 6.46 -8.80
N MET A 185 3.65 6.86 -8.74
CA MET A 185 4.04 8.26 -8.65
C MET A 185 4.42 8.80 -10.04
N PRO A 186 4.10 10.07 -10.36
CA PRO A 186 4.48 10.66 -11.65
C PRO A 186 5.98 10.54 -11.91
N GLY A 187 6.35 10.13 -13.13
CA GLY A 187 7.76 10.00 -13.53
C GLY A 187 8.55 9.07 -12.61
N SER A 188 8.00 7.92 -12.23
CA SER A 188 8.65 6.87 -11.44
C SER A 188 8.19 5.49 -11.91
N SER A 189 8.87 4.41 -11.49
CA SER A 189 8.41 3.05 -11.79
C SER A 189 7.10 2.69 -11.05
N PRO A 190 6.40 1.63 -11.48
CA PRO A 190 5.26 1.05 -10.75
C PRO A 190 5.51 0.65 -9.28
N SER A 191 6.77 0.60 -8.84
CA SER A 191 7.16 0.17 -7.50
C SER A 191 7.50 1.32 -6.56
N ALA A 192 7.13 2.55 -6.89
CA ALA A 192 7.44 3.72 -6.08
C ALA A 192 6.70 3.77 -4.72
N PHE A 193 7.34 4.46 -3.79
CA PHE A 193 6.81 4.84 -2.49
C PHE A 193 6.67 6.36 -2.46
N ALA A 194 5.48 6.85 -2.15
CA ALA A 194 5.29 8.17 -1.59
C ALA A 194 5.50 8.06 -0.07
N VAL A 195 6.24 8.98 0.54
CA VAL A 195 6.43 9.02 1.99
C VAL A 195 6.16 10.43 2.50
N ALA A 196 5.36 10.53 3.56
CA ALA A 196 5.15 11.76 4.31
C ALA A 196 5.94 11.72 5.62
N LEU A 197 6.69 12.76 5.90
CA LEU A 197 7.47 12.95 7.12
C LEU A 197 6.83 14.00 8.02
N PRO A 198 7.06 13.94 9.34
CA PRO A 198 6.62 15.00 10.25
C PRO A 198 7.07 16.39 9.78
N GLY A 199 6.23 17.41 9.95
CA GLY A 199 6.56 18.78 9.49
C GLY A 199 6.32 19.03 8.01
N ASN A 200 5.44 18.26 7.36
CA ASN A 200 5.00 18.47 5.97
C ASN A 200 6.12 18.37 4.93
N HIS A 201 7.09 17.48 5.15
CA HIS A 201 8.04 17.10 4.10
C HIS A 201 7.64 15.77 3.48
N TYR A 202 7.73 15.69 2.18
CA TYR A 202 7.24 14.55 1.41
C TYR A 202 8.27 14.13 0.38
N PHE A 203 8.35 12.85 0.07
CA PHE A 203 9.23 12.39 -0.99
C PHE A 203 8.68 11.19 -1.75
N CYS A 204 9.17 11.03 -2.99
CA CYS A 204 8.94 9.87 -3.82
C CYS A 204 10.25 9.08 -3.93
N TRP A 205 10.26 7.84 -3.45
CA TRP A 205 11.40 6.92 -3.59
C TRP A 205 11.00 5.74 -4.47
N ASP A 206 11.77 5.50 -5.53
CA ASP A 206 11.46 4.54 -6.57
C ASP A 206 12.21 3.24 -6.34
N ALA A 207 11.47 2.18 -5.99
CA ALA A 207 12.07 0.87 -5.73
C ALA A 207 12.44 0.09 -6.99
N GLY A 208 11.81 0.39 -8.14
CA GLY A 208 12.23 -0.22 -9.42
C GLY A 208 13.59 0.29 -9.86
N GLU A 209 13.92 1.53 -9.49
CA GLU A 209 15.14 2.23 -9.89
C GLU A 209 16.13 2.49 -8.73
N CYS A 210 15.80 2.00 -7.52
CA CYS A 210 16.51 2.17 -6.26
C CYS A 210 16.96 3.60 -5.93
N ARG A 211 16.13 4.61 -6.23
CA ARG A 211 16.55 6.02 -6.10
C ARG A 211 15.43 6.94 -5.65
N LEU A 212 15.81 8.03 -4.97
CA LEU A 212 14.94 9.17 -4.73
C LEU A 212 14.57 9.83 -6.07
N ARG A 213 13.30 10.20 -6.28
CA ARG A 213 12.83 10.88 -7.50
C ARG A 213 12.61 12.38 -7.27
N TYR A 214 11.98 12.75 -6.17
CA TYR A 214 11.73 14.15 -5.83
C TYR A 214 11.28 14.31 -4.39
N VAL A 215 11.39 15.54 -3.89
CA VAL A 215 11.03 15.94 -2.53
C VAL A 215 10.24 17.24 -2.61
N TRP A 216 9.10 17.30 -1.92
CA TRP A 216 8.21 18.46 -1.88
C TRP A 216 7.72 18.72 -0.46
N THR A 217 7.09 19.87 -0.26
CA THR A 217 6.58 20.28 1.06
C THR A 217 5.27 21.06 0.97
N LYS A 218 5.05 21.76 -0.14
CA LYS A 218 3.79 22.47 -0.41
C LYS A 218 2.76 21.54 -1.03
N GLY A 219 1.48 21.88 -0.85
CA GLY A 219 0.33 21.26 -1.50
C GLY A 219 -0.04 19.85 -1.01
N GLY A 220 0.51 19.47 0.15
CA GLY A 220 0.15 18.24 0.87
C GLY A 220 0.84 17.00 0.32
N PHE A 221 0.59 15.84 0.94
CA PHE A 221 1.25 14.60 0.57
C PHE A 221 0.84 14.10 -0.82
N ILE A 222 -0.23 13.32 -0.92
CA ILE A 222 -0.79 12.88 -2.19
C ILE A 222 -2.31 12.90 -2.08
N ARG A 223 -2.99 13.35 -3.12
CA ARG A 223 -4.41 13.15 -3.33
C ARG A 223 -4.61 11.71 -3.73
N GLY A 224 -5.40 10.99 -2.92
CA GLY A 224 -5.90 9.66 -3.24
C GLY A 224 -6.88 9.71 -4.40
N ASN A 225 -6.40 9.98 -5.61
CA ASN A 225 -7.18 9.87 -6.84
C ASN A 225 -7.68 8.43 -6.96
N GLN A 226 -8.99 8.20 -6.87
CA GLN A 226 -9.56 6.85 -6.94
C GLN A 226 -9.27 6.15 -8.29
N ASN A 227 -8.99 6.92 -9.34
CA ASN A 227 -8.75 6.44 -10.69
C ASN A 227 -7.39 5.72 -10.84
N HIS A 228 -6.32 6.11 -10.11
CA HIS A 228 -5.00 5.49 -10.32
C HIS A 228 -4.96 4.01 -9.93
N TRP A 229 -5.75 3.63 -8.94
CA TRP A 229 -5.88 2.24 -8.49
C TRP A 229 -6.83 1.41 -9.34
N SER A 230 -7.89 2.01 -9.90
CA SER A 230 -8.88 1.31 -10.73
C SER A 230 -8.42 1.07 -12.17
N SER A 231 -7.28 1.63 -12.57
CA SER A 231 -6.83 1.61 -13.96
C SER A 231 -5.41 1.05 -14.16
N ASN A 232 -4.94 0.17 -13.26
CA ASN A 232 -3.61 -0.45 -13.32
C ASN A 232 -2.46 0.57 -13.45
N GLY A 233 -2.57 1.71 -12.76
CA GLY A 233 -1.57 2.78 -12.78
C GLY A 233 -1.57 3.66 -14.04
N LYS A 234 -2.63 3.62 -14.86
CA LYS A 234 -2.80 4.54 -16.01
C LYS A 234 -2.81 6.02 -15.58
N PRO A 235 -3.63 6.44 -14.60
CA PRO A 235 -3.37 7.66 -13.85
C PRO A 235 -2.30 7.40 -12.79
N VAL A 236 -1.49 8.42 -12.50
CA VAL A 236 -0.55 8.44 -11.37
C VAL A 236 -1.15 9.24 -10.20
N ALA A 237 -0.55 9.15 -9.02
CA ALA A 237 -0.95 9.91 -7.85
C ALA A 237 -0.79 11.41 -8.11
N GLU A 238 -1.79 12.19 -7.70
CA GLU A 238 -1.76 13.64 -7.76
C GLU A 238 -1.18 14.18 -6.46
N PHE A 239 -0.27 15.14 -6.56
CA PHE A 239 0.13 15.96 -5.43
C PHE A 239 0.17 17.39 -5.92
N ASN A 240 -0.35 18.31 -5.11
CA ASN A 240 -0.11 19.72 -5.38
C ASN A 240 1.26 20.02 -4.78
N GLY A 241 2.10 20.74 -5.52
CA GLY A 241 3.40 21.16 -5.00
C GLY A 241 4.49 21.11 -6.05
N ILE A 242 5.33 22.14 -6.05
CA ILE A 242 6.57 22.16 -6.80
C ILE A 242 7.63 21.44 -5.95
N PRO A 243 8.27 20.37 -6.48
CA PRO A 243 9.40 19.77 -5.79
C PRO A 243 10.50 20.80 -5.56
N TYR A 244 10.99 20.93 -4.32
CA TYR A 244 12.15 21.80 -4.06
C TYR A 244 13.47 21.09 -4.40
N TYR A 245 13.45 19.75 -4.46
CA TYR A 245 14.59 18.95 -4.87
C TYR A 245 14.19 17.80 -5.79
N ARG A 246 15.02 17.60 -6.82
CA ARG A 246 14.85 16.57 -7.84
C ARG A 246 16.22 16.18 -8.41
N PRO A 247 16.58 14.89 -8.47
CA PRO A 247 17.78 14.44 -9.14
C PRO A 247 17.72 14.64 -10.67
N ARG A 248 18.88 14.93 -11.28
CA ARG A 248 19.12 15.27 -12.69
C ARG A 248 18.72 14.17 -13.67
N THR A 249 18.43 12.98 -13.16
CA THR A 249 18.01 11.81 -13.94
C THR A 249 16.54 11.90 -14.36
N SER A 250 15.99 13.10 -14.53
CA SER A 250 14.63 13.25 -15.00
C SER A 250 14.47 14.54 -15.82
N LYS A 251 13.86 14.36 -17.00
CA LYS A 251 13.49 15.27 -18.11
C LYS A 251 12.43 16.32 -17.80
N LEU A 252 11.44 15.89 -17.03
CA LEU A 252 10.26 16.67 -16.62
C LEU A 252 10.65 18.01 -15.97
N LYS A 253 9.91 19.05 -16.35
CA LYS A 253 9.98 20.34 -15.65
C LYS A 253 9.10 20.27 -14.39
N ASP A 254 9.29 21.21 -13.48
CA ASP A 254 8.53 21.25 -12.23
C ASP A 254 7.02 21.36 -12.48
N GLU A 255 6.59 22.07 -13.52
CA GLU A 255 5.18 22.25 -13.88
C GLU A 255 4.58 20.97 -14.52
N SER A 256 5.41 20.08 -15.05
CA SER A 256 4.96 18.86 -15.73
C SER A 256 4.30 17.85 -14.78
N PHE A 257 4.57 17.93 -13.48
CA PHE A 257 4.00 17.02 -12.48
C PHE A 257 2.50 17.19 -12.32
N GLU A 258 2.04 18.44 -12.33
CA GLU A 258 0.62 18.76 -12.28
C GLU A 258 -0.10 18.18 -13.50
N GLU A 259 0.48 18.33 -14.69
CA GLU A 259 -0.09 17.80 -15.93
C GLU A 259 -0.11 16.26 -15.95
N LEU A 260 1.00 15.61 -15.56
CA LEU A 260 1.10 14.15 -15.51
C LEU A 260 0.08 13.55 -14.55
N SER A 261 -0.15 14.19 -13.40
CA SER A 261 -1.12 13.73 -12.41
C SER A 261 -2.58 13.78 -12.87
N LYS A 262 -2.90 14.66 -13.83
CA LYS A 262 -4.26 14.91 -14.30
C LYS A 262 -4.67 14.08 -15.52
N THR A 263 -3.72 13.44 -16.21
CA THR A 263 -3.99 12.83 -17.51
C THR A 263 -4.30 11.33 -17.39
N ASN A 264 -5.51 10.93 -17.80
CA ASN A 264 -5.91 9.52 -17.88
C ASN A 264 -5.47 8.94 -19.24
N ARG A 265 -4.16 8.68 -19.41
CA ARG A 265 -3.59 8.32 -20.72
C ARG A 265 -3.68 6.81 -21.01
N ASN A 266 -3.73 6.47 -22.30
CA ASN A 266 -3.80 5.08 -22.78
C ASN A 266 -2.52 4.26 -22.50
N ALA A 267 -1.40 4.94 -22.25
CA ALA A 267 -0.17 4.35 -21.73
C ALA A 267 0.31 5.18 -20.52
N PRO A 268 0.64 4.56 -19.39
CA PRO A 268 1.25 5.28 -18.27
C PRO A 268 2.61 5.78 -18.72
N ILE A 269 2.84 7.09 -18.63
CA ILE A 269 4.19 7.67 -18.77
C ILE A 269 4.93 7.37 -17.46
N TYR A 270 5.23 6.09 -17.24
CA TYR A 270 6.41 5.72 -16.48
C TYR A 270 7.58 6.04 -17.41
N ASP A 271 7.88 7.32 -17.61
CA ASP A 271 9.10 7.65 -18.33
C ASP A 271 10.30 7.37 -17.42
N THR A 272 10.68 6.10 -17.39
CA THR A 272 11.95 5.63 -16.86
C THR A 272 13.04 5.67 -17.93
N SER A 273 12.72 6.01 -19.19
CA SER A 273 13.71 6.16 -20.27
C SER A 273 14.72 7.28 -19.99
N GLU A 274 14.39 8.14 -19.01
CA GLU A 274 15.23 9.22 -18.50
C GLU A 274 16.05 8.84 -17.27
N ALA A 275 15.83 7.66 -16.68
CA ALA A 275 16.60 7.12 -15.56
C ALA A 275 18.00 6.67 -15.97
N THR A 276 18.61 7.33 -16.96
CA THR A 276 20.00 7.14 -17.32
C THR A 276 20.88 7.57 -16.13
N ASN A 277 21.94 6.80 -15.87
CA ASN A 277 22.92 7.05 -14.82
C ASN A 277 22.35 7.00 -13.40
N PHE A 278 22.28 5.80 -12.83
CA PHE A 278 22.06 5.62 -11.39
C PHE A 278 22.99 6.56 -10.58
N PRO A 279 22.48 7.30 -9.57
CA PRO A 279 23.21 8.44 -9.01
C PRO A 279 24.43 8.03 -8.18
N ILE A 280 24.54 6.78 -7.75
CA ILE A 280 25.67 6.28 -6.95
C ILE A 280 26.57 5.43 -7.84
N ASN A 281 27.86 5.74 -7.86
CA ASN A 281 28.90 4.90 -8.45
C ASN A 281 29.83 4.42 -7.33
N ILE A 282 30.13 3.12 -7.32
CA ILE A 282 31.00 2.48 -6.32
C ILE A 282 32.12 1.76 -7.07
N ASP A 283 33.36 2.20 -6.87
CA ASP A 283 34.56 1.64 -7.52
C ASP A 283 34.45 1.48 -9.06
N GLY A 284 33.71 2.37 -9.74
CA GLY A 284 33.52 2.29 -11.19
C GLY A 284 32.53 1.23 -11.65
N ASN A 285 31.82 0.55 -10.72
CA ASN A 285 30.80 -0.44 -11.05
C ASN A 285 29.65 0.20 -11.86
N THR A 286 29.25 -0.46 -12.95
CA THR A 286 28.19 -0.04 -13.89
C THR A 286 26.95 -0.94 -13.86
N GLU A 287 26.89 -1.89 -12.93
CA GLU A 287 25.75 -2.77 -12.74
C GLU A 287 24.51 -2.00 -12.29
N ASN A 288 23.34 -2.51 -12.68
CA ASN A 288 22.08 -1.95 -12.25
C ASN A 288 21.81 -2.28 -10.78
N PRO A 289 21.21 -1.34 -10.02
CA PRO A 289 20.88 -1.59 -8.63
C PRO A 289 19.78 -2.65 -8.51
N THR A 290 19.85 -3.48 -7.47
CA THR A 290 18.82 -4.46 -7.13
C THR A 290 18.17 -4.13 -5.79
N PHE A 291 16.85 -3.95 -5.77
CA PHE A 291 16.12 -3.67 -4.54
C PHE A 291 16.03 -4.89 -3.63
N LEU A 292 16.38 -4.72 -2.36
CA LEU A 292 16.41 -5.77 -1.33
C LEU A 292 15.31 -5.59 -0.26
N GLY A 293 14.39 -4.65 -0.47
CA GLY A 293 13.33 -4.30 0.47
C GLY A 293 13.64 -3.07 1.34
N TYR A 294 12.75 -2.78 2.28
CA TYR A 294 12.94 -1.71 3.27
C TYR A 294 12.59 -2.21 4.68
N ARG A 295 13.06 -1.50 5.69
CA ARG A 295 12.65 -1.67 7.10
C ARG A 295 12.31 -0.32 7.69
N LEU A 296 11.51 -0.30 8.76
CA LEU A 296 11.26 0.92 9.50
C LEU A 296 12.24 1.03 10.67
N ILE A 297 12.91 2.17 10.80
CA ILE A 297 13.76 2.55 11.92
C ILE A 297 13.10 3.75 12.58
N ASN A 298 12.59 3.59 13.81
CA ASN A 298 11.82 4.62 14.50
C ASN A 298 10.64 5.19 13.68
N GLY A 299 10.05 4.34 12.81
CA GLY A 299 8.97 4.72 11.89
C GLY A 299 9.44 5.28 10.54
N PHE A 300 10.71 5.62 10.36
CA PHE A 300 11.26 6.12 9.11
C PHE A 300 11.72 4.99 8.20
N PRO A 301 11.52 5.08 6.87
CA PRO A 301 11.92 4.03 5.95
C PRO A 301 13.44 4.01 5.74
N LYS A 302 14.03 2.84 5.97
CA LYS A 302 15.40 2.47 5.60
C LYS A 302 15.35 1.53 4.40
N PHE A 303 15.56 2.07 3.21
CA PHE A 303 15.62 1.33 1.97
C PHE A 303 16.93 0.55 1.86
N ARG A 304 16.89 -0.61 1.22
CA ARG A 304 18.04 -1.51 1.06
C ARG A 304 18.11 -1.95 -0.39
N TYR A 305 19.28 -1.84 -0.99
CA TYR A 305 19.54 -2.27 -2.35
C TYR A 305 21.01 -2.66 -2.51
N SER A 306 21.37 -3.30 -3.62
CA SER A 306 22.77 -3.64 -3.94
C SER A 306 23.18 -3.11 -5.29
N VAL A 307 24.46 -2.79 -5.44
CA VAL A 307 25.12 -2.48 -6.72
C VAL A 307 26.38 -3.34 -6.76
N GLY A 308 26.43 -4.31 -7.68
CA GLY A 308 27.42 -5.38 -7.63
C GLY A 308 27.40 -6.11 -6.29
N ASN A 309 28.59 -6.28 -5.71
CA ASN A 309 28.79 -6.91 -4.40
C ASN A 309 28.56 -5.94 -3.21
N HIS A 310 28.26 -4.66 -3.46
CA HIS A 310 28.04 -3.69 -2.41
C HIS A 310 26.57 -3.60 -2.01
N LYS A 311 26.29 -3.79 -0.72
CA LYS A 311 24.99 -3.52 -0.12
C LYS A 311 24.93 -2.08 0.33
N ILE A 312 23.88 -1.38 -0.08
CA ILE A 312 23.61 0.00 0.25
C ILE A 312 22.35 0.04 1.12
N THR A 313 22.38 0.84 2.18
CA THR A 313 21.16 1.22 2.88
C THR A 313 21.00 2.72 2.86
N GLU A 314 19.76 3.18 2.78
CA GLU A 314 19.39 4.59 2.72
C GLU A 314 18.23 4.83 3.69
N LEU A 315 18.51 5.43 4.84
CA LEU A 315 17.50 5.91 5.78
C LEU A 315 17.12 7.34 5.41
N ILE A 316 15.83 7.60 5.20
CA ILE A 316 15.32 8.94 4.90
C ILE A 316 14.42 9.41 6.03
N GLU A 317 14.83 10.48 6.69
CA GLU A 317 14.17 11.06 7.85
C GLU A 317 14.18 12.59 7.81
N MET A 318 13.59 13.22 8.83
CA MET A 318 13.71 14.67 9.01
C MET A 318 15.15 15.02 9.37
N ASN A 319 15.66 16.12 8.81
CA ASN A 319 16.95 16.63 9.27
C ASN A 319 16.85 17.09 10.74
N PRO A 320 17.98 17.25 11.47
CA PRO A 320 17.96 17.60 12.89
C PRO A 320 17.25 18.93 13.21
N GLU A 321 17.17 19.84 12.24
CA GLU A 321 16.49 21.13 12.35
C GLU A 321 14.98 21.09 12.03
N ASN A 322 14.46 19.94 11.62
CA ASN A 322 13.08 19.75 11.14
C ASN A 322 12.68 20.73 10.01
N SER A 323 13.64 21.11 9.18
CA SER A 323 13.50 22.08 8.08
C SER A 323 13.66 21.46 6.69
N GLY A 324 13.91 20.15 6.62
CA GLY A 324 14.22 19.43 5.39
C GLY A 324 14.38 17.94 5.63
N ILE A 325 14.92 17.23 4.64
CA ILE A 325 15.19 15.79 4.77
C ILE A 325 16.68 15.52 4.98
N GLN A 326 16.95 14.43 5.69
CA GLN A 326 18.26 13.80 5.80
C GLN A 326 18.21 12.42 5.15
N ARG A 327 19.20 12.13 4.32
CA ARG A 327 19.42 10.81 3.71
C ARG A 327 20.72 10.25 4.27
N THR A 328 20.63 9.23 5.11
CA THR A 328 21.78 8.56 5.72
C THR A 328 22.07 7.27 4.97
N PHE A 329 23.26 7.18 4.38
CA PHE A 329 23.71 6.04 3.60
C PHE A 329 24.68 5.16 4.38
N THR A 330 24.70 3.87 4.08
CA THR A 330 25.80 2.96 4.46
C THR A 330 26.17 2.08 3.29
N ILE A 331 27.46 1.89 3.03
CA ILE A 331 27.95 1.02 1.94
C ILE A 331 28.82 -0.09 2.53
N SER A 332 28.51 -1.34 2.16
CA SER A 332 29.21 -2.53 2.65
C SER A 332 29.45 -3.55 1.54
N PRO A 333 30.70 -3.99 1.27
CA PRO A 333 31.92 -3.49 1.89
C PRO A 333 32.19 -2.01 1.54
N PRO A 334 32.96 -1.27 2.34
CA PRO A 334 33.25 0.14 2.05
C PRO A 334 34.16 0.28 0.82
N ALA A 335 33.90 1.28 0.01
CA ALA A 335 34.56 1.49 -1.29
C ALA A 335 34.58 2.97 -1.69
N LYS A 336 35.41 3.34 -2.67
CA LYS A 336 35.42 4.70 -3.20
C LYS A 336 34.09 4.94 -3.88
N THR A 337 33.39 5.97 -3.43
CA THR A 337 32.01 6.21 -3.84
C THR A 337 31.86 7.62 -4.37
N THR A 338 31.10 7.77 -5.46
CA THR A 338 30.57 9.07 -5.87
C THR A 338 29.05 9.05 -5.85
N LEU A 339 28.47 10.19 -5.48
CA LEU A 339 27.02 10.42 -5.51
C LEU A 339 26.72 11.70 -6.28
N ASN A 340 25.97 11.56 -7.36
CA ASN A 340 25.51 12.67 -8.18
C ASN A 340 24.25 13.30 -7.57
N LEU A 341 24.44 14.45 -6.93
CA LEU A 341 23.39 15.32 -6.44
C LEU A 341 23.08 16.40 -7.47
N THR A 342 21.87 16.94 -7.40
CA THR A 342 21.41 17.94 -8.38
C THR A 342 21.30 19.30 -7.72
N PRO A 343 22.21 20.23 -8.04
CA PRO A 343 22.06 21.61 -7.62
C PRO A 343 20.68 22.12 -8.01
N SER A 344 20.01 22.77 -7.07
CA SER A 344 18.70 23.36 -7.24
C SER A 344 18.76 24.79 -6.73
N SER A 345 18.10 25.72 -7.42
CA SER A 345 17.87 27.08 -6.90
C SER A 345 16.88 27.07 -5.72
N LEU A 346 16.03 26.04 -5.64
CA LEU A 346 14.98 25.90 -4.62
C LEU A 346 15.47 25.17 -3.36
N ALA A 347 16.64 24.52 -3.40
CA ALA A 347 17.18 23.78 -2.26
C ALA A 347 18.65 24.11 -1.96
N SER A 348 19.03 23.97 -0.70
CA SER A 348 20.41 23.83 -0.25
C SER A 348 20.70 22.35 -0.02
N ILE A 349 21.91 21.94 -0.38
CA ILE A 349 22.37 20.56 -0.25
C ILE A 349 23.71 20.59 0.46
N THR A 350 23.82 19.84 1.54
CA THR A 350 25.06 19.72 2.33
C THR A 350 25.30 18.27 2.70
N THR A 351 26.51 17.96 3.14
CA THR A 351 26.90 16.61 3.57
C THR A 351 27.82 16.70 4.78
N ASP A 352 27.84 15.66 5.61
CA ASP A 352 28.71 15.54 6.79
C ASP A 352 30.09 14.93 6.47
N ARG A 353 30.26 14.33 5.28
CA ARG A 353 31.47 13.60 4.86
C ARG A 353 31.76 13.81 3.38
N GLY A 354 33.01 13.59 2.97
CA GLY A 354 33.42 13.71 1.58
C GLY A 354 33.46 15.15 1.08
N ILE A 355 33.70 15.30 -0.22
CA ILE A 355 33.85 16.59 -0.90
C ILE A 355 32.72 16.75 -1.92
N LEU A 356 31.83 17.71 -1.68
CA LEU A 356 30.75 18.08 -2.60
C LEU A 356 31.17 19.25 -3.49
N THR A 357 31.23 19.01 -4.79
CA THR A 357 31.53 20.06 -5.78
C THR A 357 30.30 20.96 -6.02
N PRO A 358 30.48 22.21 -6.52
CA PRO A 358 29.36 23.07 -6.93
C PRO A 358 28.48 22.46 -8.03
N LYS A 359 29.07 21.56 -8.84
CA LYS A 359 28.36 20.77 -9.84
C LYS A 359 27.57 19.59 -9.25
N GLY A 360 27.52 19.42 -7.93
CA GLY A 360 26.73 18.40 -7.26
C GLY A 360 27.34 17.00 -7.21
N LEU A 361 28.59 16.82 -7.64
CA LEU A 361 29.31 15.55 -7.46
C LEU A 361 29.87 15.47 -6.04
N LEU A 362 29.37 14.54 -5.22
CA LEU A 362 29.94 14.17 -3.93
C LEU A 362 30.95 13.04 -4.13
N THR A 363 32.17 13.19 -3.63
CA THR A 363 33.20 12.15 -3.65
C THR A 363 33.55 11.73 -2.21
N LEU A 364 33.58 10.42 -1.97
CA LEU A 364 33.83 9.81 -0.66
C LEU A 364 34.97 8.79 -0.76
N THR A 365 35.87 8.81 0.22
CA THR A 365 36.83 7.73 0.44
C THR A 365 36.14 6.45 0.96
N PRO A 366 36.78 5.28 0.87
CA PRO A 366 36.24 4.05 1.47
C PRO A 366 35.91 4.18 2.97
N LYS A 367 36.71 4.94 3.73
CA LYS A 367 36.45 5.17 5.16
C LYS A 367 35.19 6.00 5.38
N GLU A 368 34.93 6.97 4.52
CA GLU A 368 33.74 7.83 4.60
C GLU A 368 32.47 7.15 4.08
N SER A 369 32.59 6.20 3.13
CA SER A 369 31.43 5.51 2.55
C SER A 369 30.79 4.48 3.49
N VAL A 370 31.45 4.12 4.60
CA VAL A 370 30.89 3.29 5.68
C VAL A 370 29.54 3.86 6.13
N GLN A 371 29.51 5.18 6.39
CA GLN A 371 28.30 5.91 6.72
C GLN A 371 28.48 7.41 6.45
N PHE A 372 27.55 7.99 5.71
CA PHE A 372 27.51 9.43 5.42
C PHE A 372 26.07 9.91 5.25
N SER A 373 25.86 11.21 5.40
CA SER A 373 24.56 11.85 5.33
C SER A 373 24.54 12.96 4.29
N VAL A 374 23.42 13.09 3.59
CA VAL A 374 23.10 14.21 2.71
C VAL A 374 21.87 14.93 3.27
N PHE A 375 22.00 16.23 3.49
CA PHE A 375 20.91 17.07 3.99
C PHE A 375 20.39 17.93 2.85
N ILE A 376 19.06 17.93 2.66
CA ILE A 376 18.40 18.67 1.59
C ILE A 376 17.31 19.53 2.21
N LYS A 377 17.51 20.85 2.17
CA LYS A 377 16.62 21.85 2.77
C LYS A 377 16.09 22.79 1.69
N PRO A 378 14.80 23.16 1.68
CA PRO A 378 14.30 24.24 0.84
C PRO A 378 14.99 25.58 1.20
N ARG A 379 15.25 26.45 0.22
CA ARG A 379 15.91 27.75 0.44
C ARG A 379 14.97 28.86 0.93
N GLU A 380 13.71 28.81 0.52
CA GLU A 380 12.68 29.72 1.05
C GLU A 380 11.80 28.97 2.05
N LYS A 381 11.27 29.68 3.06
CA LYS A 381 10.14 29.15 3.83
C LYS A 381 9.04 28.87 2.83
N SER A 382 8.72 27.60 2.70
CA SER A 382 7.66 27.15 1.83
C SER A 382 6.32 27.65 2.40
N ASN A 383 5.90 28.87 2.01
CA ASN A 383 4.57 29.43 2.28
C ASN A 383 3.46 28.42 2.00
#